data_AF-A0AAD6SD06-F1
#
_entry.id   AF-A0AAD6SD06-F1
#
_cell.length_a   1.000
_cell.length_b   1.000
_cell.length_c   1.000
_cell.angle_alpha   90.00
_cell.angle_beta   90.00
_cell.angle_gamma   90.00
#
_symmetry.space_group_name_H-M   'P 1'
#
loop_
_entity.id
_entity.type
_entity.pdbx_description
1 polymer ?
#
loop_
_entity_poly.entity_id
_entity_poly.type
_entity_poly.pdbx_seq_one_letter_code
_entity_poly.pdbx_strand_id
1 'polypeptide(L)' 'FECALVNWFVPVGEAPDPDTGMWVVELERERGVPTLAIIPVDSIARVAHLIGVYGTAALP' A
#
# COMPACT_ATOMS: atom_id res chain seq x y z
N PHE A 1 21.48 0.96 14.71
CA PHE A 1 20.49 1.77 13.99
C PHE A 1 19.85 0.85 12.96
N GLU A 2 18.57 0.56 13.14
CA GLU A 2 17.82 -0.32 12.24
C GLU A 2 16.90 0.55 11.39
N CYS A 3 16.90 0.31 10.08
CA CYS A 3 16.09 1.04 9.13
C CYS A 3 15.43 0.08 8.13
N ALA A 4 14.32 0.54 7.57
CA ALA A 4 13.59 -0.18 6.53
C ALA A 4 13.49 0.70 5.28
N LEU A 5 13.67 0.09 4.11
CA LEU A 5 13.30 0.68 2.83
C LEU A 5 11.83 0.35 2.57
N VAL A 6 11.00 1.36 2.33
CA VAL A 6 9.56 1.21 2.14
C VAL A 6 9.11 1.81 0.81
N ASN A 7 8.05 1.23 0.24
CA ASN A 7 7.25 1.87 -0.81
C ASN A 7 6.09 2.60 -0.14
N TRP A 8 5.77 3.79 -0.61
CA TRP A 8 4.56 4.48 -0.19
C TRP A 8 3.33 3.97 -0.94
N PHE A 9 2.21 3.91 -0.23
CA PHE A 9 0.92 3.56 -0.77
C PHE A 9 -0.07 4.67 -0.43
N VAL A 10 -0.89 5.06 -1.41
CA VAL A 10 -1.92 6.10 -1.25
C VAL A 10 -3.30 5.51 -1.52
N PRO A 11 -4.36 5.98 -0.84
CA PRO A 11 -5.73 5.60 -1.16
C PRO A 11 -6.08 5.93 -2.61
N VAL A 12 -6.78 5.01 -3.29
CA VAL A 12 -7.27 5.21 -4.67
C VAL A 12 -8.56 6.04 -4.70
N GLY A 13 -9.14 6.37 -3.55
CA GLY A 13 -10.32 7.22 -3.41
C GLY A 13 -10.49 7.72 -1.97
N GLU A 14 -11.63 8.38 -1.72
CA GLU A 14 -11.91 9.07 -0.45
C GLU A 14 -12.67 8.22 0.58
N ALA A 15 -13.03 6.99 0.23
CA ALA A 15 -13.79 6.09 1.09
C ALA A 15 -13.33 4.63 0.93
N PRO A 16 -13.55 3.79 1.96
CA PRO A 16 -13.33 2.35 1.84
C PRO A 16 -14.20 1.72 0.75
N ASP A 17 -13.72 0.61 0.19
CA ASP A 17 -14.47 -0.23 -0.73
C ASP A 17 -15.78 -0.72 -0.07
N PRO A 18 -16.95 -0.54 -0.71
CA PRO A 18 -18.24 -0.84 -0.08
C PRO A 18 -18.48 -2.33 0.14
N ASP A 19 -17.84 -3.21 -0.63
CA ASP A 19 -18.06 -4.65 -0.55
C ASP A 19 -17.22 -5.29 0.56
N THR A 20 -15.98 -4.82 0.73
CA THR A 20 -15.02 -5.37 1.71
C THR A 20 -14.87 -4.52 2.97
N GLY A 21 -15.25 -3.24 2.93
CA GLY A 21 -14.99 -2.25 3.98
C GLY A 21 -13.51 -1.87 4.14
N MET A 22 -12.63 -2.31 3.23
CA MET A 22 -11.19 -2.05 3.27
C MET A 22 -10.79 -0.85 2.41
N TRP A 23 -9.67 -0.21 2.73
CA TRP A 23 -9.10 0.81 1.85
C TRP A 23 -8.36 0.16 0.70
N VAL A 24 -8.75 0.52 -0.53
CA VAL A 24 -7.96 0.19 -1.72
C VAL A 24 -6.83 1.21 -1.83
N VAL A 25 -5.61 0.69 -1.90
CA VAL A 25 -4.40 1.51 -2.01
C VAL A 25 -3.61 1.13 -3.24
N GLU A 26 -2.93 2.10 -3.82
CA GLU A 26 -1.97 1.89 -4.89
C GLU A 26 -0.62 2.45 -4.53
N LEU A 27 0.41 2.00 -5.25
CA LEU A 27 1.75 2.47 -5.05
C LEU A 27 1.85 3.95 -5.43
N GLU A 28 2.35 4.79 -4.54
CA GLU A 28 2.63 6.18 -4.88
C GLU A 28 3.73 6.23 -5.94
N ARG A 29 3.53 7.04 -6.98
CA ARG A 29 4.49 7.20 -8.07
C ARG A 29 4.81 8.66 -8.32
N GLU A 30 6.10 8.96 -8.41
CA GLU A 30 6.59 10.22 -8.94
C GLU A 30 7.26 9.97 -10.30
N ARG A 31 6.81 10.67 -11.35
CA ARG A 31 7.33 10.52 -12.74
C ARG A 31 7.34 9.07 -13.23
N GLY A 32 6.33 8.30 -12.83
CA GLY A 32 6.14 6.88 -13.22
C GLY A 32 6.93 5.88 -12.38
N VAL A 33 7.78 6.33 -11.46
CA VAL A 33 8.61 5.49 -10.59
C VAL A 33 8.01 5.44 -9.19
N PRO A 34 7.99 4.27 -8.52
CA PRO A 34 7.64 4.16 -7.11
C PRO A 34 8.33 5.18 -6.20
N THR A 35 7.57 5.85 -5.34
CA THR A 35 8.15 6.66 -4.27
C THR A 35 8.70 5.74 -3.18
N LEU A 36 10.00 5.85 -2.91
CA LEU A 36 10.71 5.09 -1.89
C LEU A 36 11.17 6.01 -0.75
N ALA A 37 11.17 5.49 0.47
CA ALA A 37 11.78 6.15 1.62
C ALA A 37 12.52 5.16 2.52
N ILE A 38 13.53 5.67 3.23
CA ILE A 38 14.18 4.96 4.32
C ILE A 38 13.60 5.51 5.63
N ILE A 39 12.99 4.64 6.42
CA ILE A 39 12.44 5.01 7.73
C ILE A 39 13.16 4.27 8.87
N PRO A 40 13.30 4.87 10.06
CA PRO A 40 13.66 4.15 11.27
C PRO A 40 12.63 3.07 11.61
N VAL A 41 13.07 1.87 12.00
CA VAL A 41 12.14 0.76 12.32
C VAL A 41 11.25 1.07 13.52
N ASP A 42 11.73 1.85 14.48
CA ASP A 42 10.99 2.30 15.66
C ASP A 42 9.84 3.27 15.34
N SER A 43 9.81 3.84 14.13
CA SER A 43 8.70 4.68 13.66
C SER A 43 7.49 3.87 13.16
N ILE A 44 7.62 2.54 13.02
CA ILE A 44 6.54 1.66 12.57
C ILE A 44 5.55 1.45 13.72
N ALA A 45 4.41 2.13 13.68
CA ALA A 45 3.39 2.05 14.72
C ALA A 45 2.70 0.68 14.79
N ARG A 46 2.37 0.09 13.63
CA ARG A 46 1.70 -1.22 13.54
C ARG A 46 1.92 -1.87 12.19
N VAL A 47 1.90 -3.19 12.16
CA VAL A 47 1.90 -3.97 10.92
C VAL A 47 0.47 -4.08 10.38
N ALA A 48 0.33 -3.99 9.07
CA ALA A 48 -0.88 -4.30 8.33
C ALA A 48 -0.49 -5.13 7.09
N HIS A 49 -1.30 -6.12 6.74
CA HIS A 49 -1.10 -6.90 5.53
C HIS A 49 -1.93 -6.30 4.40
N LEU A 50 -1.30 -6.09 3.25
CA LEU A 50 -2.01 -5.79 2.01
C LEU A 50 -2.50 -7.11 1.40
N ILE A 51 -3.78 -7.13 1.05
CA ILE A 51 -4.39 -8.22 0.30
C ILE A 51 -4.56 -7.72 -1.14
N GLY A 52 -4.32 -8.60 -2.12
CA GLY A 52 -4.50 -8.25 -3.53
C GLY A 52 -5.95 -7.89 -3.84
N VAL A 53 -6.15 -6.87 -4.67
CA VAL A 53 -7.47 -6.60 -5.27
C VAL A 53 -7.68 -7.62 -6.39
N TYR A 54 -8.63 -8.52 -6.21
CA TYR A 54 -8.93 -9.56 -7.19
C TYR A 54 -9.81 -9.01 -8.29
N GLY A 55 -9.41 -9.24 -9.54
CA GLY A 55 -10.25 -8.97 -10.70
C GLY A 55 -11.29 -10.07 -10.94
N THR A 56 -12.14 -9.89 -11.94
CA THR A 56 -13.16 -10.87 -12.35
C THR A 56 -12.61 -11.96 -13.28
N ALA A 57 -11.34 -11.88 -13.66
CA ALA A 57 -10.71 -12.86 -14.53
C ALA A 57 -10.42 -14.15 -13.77
N ALA A 58 -10.73 -15.29 -14.37
CA ALA A 58 -10.26 -16.59 -13.88
C ALA A 58 -8.73 -16.63 -13.98
N LEU A 59 -8.08 -17.04 -12.89
CA LEU A 59 -6.66 -17.34 -12.92
C LEU A 59 -6.44 -18.63 -13.72
N PRO A 60 -5.34 -18.76 -14.49
CA PRO A 60 -5.04 -19.95 -15.30
C PRO A 60 -4.93 -21.25 -14.49
#